data_AF-A0A956WAT6-F1
#
_entry.id   AF-A0A956WAT6-F1
#
_cell.length_a   1.000
_cell.length_b   1.000
_cell.length_c   1.000
_cell.angle_alpha   90.00
_cell.angle_beta   90.00
_cell.angle_gamma   90.00
#
_symmetry.space_group_name_H-M   'P 1'
#
loop_
_entity.id
_entity.type
_entity.pdbx_description
1 polymer ?
#
loop_
_entity_poly.entity_id
_entity_poly.type
_entity_poly.pdbx_seq_one_letter_code
_entity_poly.pdbx_strand_id
1 'polypeptide(L)' 'MLFKTITHEPIRRGDITLTIRRWRAPQAKVGGQYRLHTGGAVEVTSVEVIGDADLTEADAQAAGFRSLAMLGRW' A
#
# COMPACT_ATOMS: atom_id res chain seq x y z
N MET A 1 -11.14 1.32 -2.96
CA MET A 1 -9.85 1.15 -2.28
C MET A 1 -9.94 1.85 -0.94
N LEU A 2 -9.75 1.12 0.18
CA LEU A 2 -9.84 1.69 1.52
C LEU A 2 -8.45 1.63 2.16
N PHE A 3 -7.81 2.80 2.28
CA PHE A 3 -6.68 2.96 3.18
C PHE A 3 -7.22 3.06 4.60
N LYS A 4 -6.42 2.59 5.58
CA LYS A 4 -6.80 2.80 6.98
C LYS A 4 -6.66 4.28 7.27
N THR A 5 -7.56 4.86 8.05
CA THR A 5 -7.53 6.29 8.37
C THR A 5 -6.17 6.75 8.93
N ILE A 6 -5.51 5.89 9.72
CA ILE A 6 -4.18 6.15 10.28
C ILE A 6 -3.08 6.34 9.21
N THR A 7 -3.24 5.78 8.01
CA THR A 7 -2.25 5.91 6.93
C THR A 7 -2.49 7.12 6.04
N HIS A 8 -3.62 7.83 6.15
CA HIS A 8 -3.92 8.94 5.24
C HIS A 8 -2.94 10.10 5.37
N GLU A 9 -2.63 10.52 6.59
CA GLU A 9 -1.70 11.64 6.78
C GLU A 9 -0.25 11.27 6.41
N PRO A 10 0.30 10.10 6.80
CA PRO A 10 1.58 9.62 6.27
C PRO A 10 1.63 9.56 4.74
N ILE A 11 0.56 9.10 4.08
CA ILE A 11 0.46 9.10 2.61
C ILE A 11 0.52 10.53 2.05
N ARG A 12 -0.22 11.47 2.65
CA ARG A 12 -0.21 12.88 2.21
C ARG A 12 1.15 13.54 2.36
N ARG A 13 1.92 13.16 3.40
CA ARG A 13 3.29 13.65 3.60
C ARG A 13 4.32 12.97 2.68
N GLY A 14 3.96 11.86 2.05
CA GLY A 14 4.88 11.03 1.25
C GLY A 14 5.71 10.05 2.09
N ASP A 15 5.39 9.86 3.37
CA ASP A 15 6.06 8.89 4.25
C ASP A 15 5.69 7.44 3.88
N ILE A 16 4.49 7.24 3.32
CA ILE A 16 4.01 5.95 2.81
C ILE A 16 3.68 6.13 1.33
N THR A 17 4.47 5.48 0.47
CA THR A 17 4.31 5.53 -0.99
C THR A 17 3.90 4.20 -1.59
N LEU A 18 3.94 3.12 -0.80
CA LEU A 18 3.67 1.76 -1.26
C LEU A 18 2.59 1.11 -0.39
N THR A 19 1.80 0.22 -0.98
CA THR A 19 0.93 -0.68 -0.21
C THR A 19 0.98 -2.09 -0.74
N ILE A 20 1.04 -3.04 0.19
CA ILE A 20 1.01 -4.46 -0.10
C ILE A 20 -0.41 -4.97 0.17
N ARG A 21 -0.99 -5.67 -0.80
CA ARG A 21 -2.36 -6.20 -0.72
C ARG A 21 -2.37 -7.61 -1.30
N ARG A 22 -2.99 -8.56 -0.58
CA ARG A 22 -3.35 -9.86 -1.14
C ARG A 22 -4.75 -9.77 -1.75
N TRP A 23 -4.83 -9.95 -3.07
CA TRP A 23 -6.08 -10.01 -3.80
C TRP A 23 -6.13 -11.25 -4.68
N ARG A 24 -7.34 -11.79 -4.91
CA ARG A 24 -7.56 -12.83 -5.92
C ARG A 24 -7.49 -12.28 -7.36
N ALA A 25 -7.77 -10.99 -7.52
CA ALA A 25 -7.69 -10.26 -8.79
C ALA A 25 -7.35 -8.77 -8.50
N PRO A 26 -6.62 -8.07 -9.40
CA PRO A 26 -6.25 -6.67 -9.18
C PRO A 26 -7.48 -5.76 -8.97
N GLN A 27 -7.54 -5.09 -7.82
CA GLN A 27 -8.57 -4.08 -7.52
C GLN A 27 -8.07 -2.65 -7.76
N ALA A 28 -6.75 -2.45 -7.75
CA ALA A 28 -6.11 -1.22 -8.20
C ALA A 28 -5.75 -1.30 -9.68
N LYS A 29 -5.80 -0.16 -10.36
CA LYS A 29 -5.35 -0.01 -11.74
C LYS A 29 -4.29 1.10 -11.80
N VAL A 30 -3.26 0.90 -12.60
CA VAL A 30 -2.29 1.95 -12.93
C VAL A 30 -3.02 3.14 -13.58
N GLY A 31 -2.66 4.36 -13.18
CA GLY A 31 -3.38 5.60 -13.49
C GLY A 31 -4.69 5.80 -12.73
N GLY A 32 -5.09 4.83 -11.90
CA GLY A 32 -6.29 4.92 -11.07
C GLY A 32 -6.08 5.90 -9.92
N GLN A 33 -6.99 6.86 -9.78
CA GLN A 33 -7.00 7.81 -8.66
C GLN A 33 -8.03 7.42 -7.61
N TYR A 34 -7.61 7.41 -6.35
CA TYR A 34 -8.42 6.95 -5.21
C TYR A 34 -8.41 7.99 -4.10
N ARG A 35 -9.60 8.40 -3.67
CA ARG A 35 -9.78 9.38 -2.60
C ARG A 35 -9.44 8.78 -1.24
N LEU A 36 -8.76 9.56 -0.42
CA LEU A 36 -8.58 9.28 1.00
C LEU A 36 -9.78 9.85 1.77
N HIS A 37 -10.31 9.12 2.74
CA HIS A 37 -11.53 9.52 3.46
C HIS A 37 -11.37 10.87 4.19
N THR A 38 -10.16 11.17 4.68
CA THR A 38 -9.86 12.42 5.40
C THR A 38 -9.40 13.55 4.49
N GLY A 39 -9.55 13.40 3.17
CA GLY A 39 -9.15 14.39 2.17
C GLY A 39 -7.84 14.04 1.46
N GLY A 40 -7.73 14.50 0.21
CA GLY A 40 -6.66 14.12 -0.70
C GLY A 40 -7.00 12.88 -1.54
N ALA A 41 -6.11 12.56 -2.46
CA ALA A 41 -6.20 11.37 -3.30
C ALA A 41 -4.79 10.84 -3.55
N VAL A 42 -4.72 9.57 -3.92
CA VAL A 42 -3.50 8.95 -4.45
C VAL A 42 -3.76 8.48 -5.86
N GLU A 43 -2.73 8.58 -6.69
CA GLU A 43 -2.67 7.90 -7.98
C GLU A 43 -1.84 6.63 -7.83
N VAL A 44 -2.31 5.54 -8.42
CA VAL A 44 -1.55 4.30 -8.51
C VAL A 44 -0.65 4.38 -9.74
N THR A 45 0.66 4.46 -9.53
CA THR A 45 1.65 4.58 -10.62
C THR A 45 2.18 3.24 -11.10
N SER A 46 2.17 2.22 -10.25
CA SER A 46 2.52 0.84 -10.59
C SER A 46 1.67 -0.17 -9.81
N VAL A 47 1.47 -1.35 -10.39
CA VAL A 47 0.88 -2.51 -9.72
C VAL A 47 1.67 -3.73 -10.16
N GLU A 48 2.29 -4.41 -9.21
CA GLU A 48 3.14 -5.57 -9.47
C GLU A 48 2.64 -6.75 -8.64
N VAL A 49 2.69 -7.94 -9.22
CA VAL A 49 2.41 -9.20 -8.51
C VAL A 49 3.75 -9.74 -8.06
N ILE A 50 3.93 -9.85 -6.75
CA ILE A 50 5.15 -10.35 -6.11
C ILE A 50 4.83 -11.61 -5.31
N GLY A 51 5.79 -12.54 -5.26
CA GLY A 51 5.69 -13.72 -4.41
C GLY A 51 5.93 -13.38 -2.95
N ASP A 52 5.37 -14.17 -2.04
CA ASP A 52 5.59 -14.00 -0.60
C ASP A 52 7.08 -14.08 -0.21
N ALA A 53 7.87 -14.86 -0.95
CA ALA A 53 9.31 -15.01 -0.72
C ALA A 53 10.15 -13.84 -1.26
N ASP A 54 9.60 -13.03 -2.15
CA ASP A 54 10.28 -11.88 -2.76
C ASP A 54 10.09 -10.60 -1.93
N LEU A 55 9.15 -10.60 -0.99
CA LEU A 55 8.92 -9.48 -0.08
C LEU A 55 10.09 -9.28 0.87
N THR A 56 10.55 -8.04 0.97
CA THR A 56 11.68 -7.65 1.81
C THR A 56 11.24 -6.82 3.03
N GLU A 57 12.14 -6.68 4.01
CA GLU A 57 11.95 -5.74 5.12
C GLU A 57 11.81 -4.28 4.64
N ALA A 58 12.48 -3.92 3.53
CA ALA A 58 12.37 -2.60 2.95
C ALA A 58 10.95 -2.34 2.40
N ASP A 59 10.33 -3.33 1.76
CA ASP A 59 8.95 -3.22 1.27
C ASP A 59 7.96 -3.04 2.42
N ALA A 60 8.18 -3.76 3.53
CA ALA A 60 7.37 -3.61 4.73
C ALA A 60 7.47 -2.18 5.30
N GLN A 61 8.69 -1.66 5.42
CA GLN A 61 8.94 -0.29 5.91
C GLN A 61 8.34 0.77 4.99
N ALA A 62 8.51 0.63 3.67
CA ALA A 62 7.91 1.52 2.68
C ALA A 62 6.36 1.49 2.72
N ALA A 63 5.78 0.35 3.09
CA ALA A 63 4.35 0.19 3.32
C ALA A 63 3.87 0.68 4.70
N GLY A 64 4.76 1.23 5.53
CA GLY A 64 4.45 1.74 6.86
C GLY A 64 4.40 0.68 7.97
N PHE A 65 4.94 -0.51 7.73
CA PHE A 65 5.07 -1.57 8.73
C PHE A 65 6.46 -1.57 9.36
N ARG A 66 6.57 -2.00 10.63
CA ARG A 66 7.88 -2.06 11.30
C ARG A 66 8.74 -3.26 10.89
N SER A 67 8.10 -4.32 10.40
CA SER A 67 8.80 -5.49 9.88
C SER A 67 7.95 -6.30 8.91
N LEU A 68 8.62 -7.15 8.12
CA LEU A 68 8.01 -8.10 7.19
C LEU A 68 7.02 -9.03 7.90
N ALA A 69 7.33 -9.45 9.13
CA ALA A 69 6.45 -10.28 9.95
C ALA A 69 5.08 -9.62 10.23
N MET A 70 5.00 -8.28 10.21
CA MET A 70 3.75 -7.54 10.41
C MET A 70 2.85 -7.50 9.18
N LEU A 71 3.35 -7.90 7.99
CA LEU A 71 2.51 -8.02 6.79
C LEU A 71 1.48 -9.14 6.91
N GLY A 72 1.60 -9.98 7.96
CA GLY A 72 0.61 -10.98 8.34
C GLY A 72 0.54 -12.14 7.35
N ARG A 73 0.32 -13.33 7.90
CA ARG A 73 -0.07 -14.51 7.13
C ARG A 73 -1.60 -14.50 7.06
N TRP A 74 -2.17 -14.10 5.92
CA TRP A 74 -3.62 -14.01 5.69
C TRP A 74 -3.95 -14.46 4.27
#